data_AF-A0A515L7S0-F1
#
_entry.id   AF-A0A515L7S0-F1
#
_cell.length_a   1.000
_cell.length_b   1.000
_cell.length_c   1.000
_cell.angle_alpha   90.00
_cell.angle_beta   90.00
_cell.angle_gamma   90.00
#
_symmetry.space_group_name_H-M   'P 1'
#
loop_
_entity.id
_entity.type
_entity.pdbx_description
1 polymer ?
#
loop_
_entity_poly.entity_id
_entity_poly.type
_entity_poly.pdbx_seq_one_letter_code
_entity_poly.pdbx_strand_id
1 'polypeptide(L)'
;MCSRPRCRQRDRKSGWQRRVFALSARGMTEPAISFGPFVLDAADRRLLRAGEPVEVSARYFDALALLVSEGGRLVTKERFHEEVWRGIPVTDEALTQCIRSLRRALDDDAAAPRFIETVPRHGYRFIAPLTGAPAPGPAARHSPPVVHDIAQDTAAAALGGASAGIVGGLLYLTLGLISPSMGTASTLLVLVSMNLLLGLAGGGAVGLGVSLMRRGGDAVWRAALGGTAGGLLVGAVAHMIGTDLFELLFGRSPGAVTGAAEGAVMGLAVGVSFATAMGLGYERQVLGAATGLLSGAIAGVALVATGGKLMAGSLAELAQQFPDSRLGMGRAGAMLASAGEPQWMIALATVIEGALFAGGVVGALLVVRRLRISGR
;
A
#
# COMPACT_ATOMS: atom_id res chain seq x y z
N MET A 1 27.07 -37.38 26.57
CA MET A 1 26.55 -37.74 25.23
C MET A 1 25.08 -38.10 25.31
N CYS A 2 24.18 -37.22 24.87
CA CYS A 2 23.01 -37.59 24.06
C CYS A 2 22.40 -36.30 23.48
N SER A 3 22.60 -36.12 22.19
CA SER A 3 22.28 -34.94 21.39
C SER A 3 21.06 -35.24 20.51
N ARG A 4 19.88 -34.73 20.85
CA ARG A 4 18.77 -34.51 19.89
C ARG A 4 17.82 -33.39 20.37
N PRO A 5 17.79 -32.21 19.73
CA PRO A 5 16.71 -31.27 19.95
C PRO A 5 15.50 -31.72 19.13
N ARG A 6 14.39 -32.08 19.79
CA ARG A 6 13.10 -32.27 19.12
C ARG A 6 12.65 -30.94 18.53
N CYS A 7 12.55 -30.96 17.21
CA CYS A 7 11.98 -29.94 16.35
C CYS A 7 10.62 -29.47 16.90
N ARG A 8 10.59 -28.24 17.42
CA ARG A 8 9.37 -27.51 17.79
C ARG A 8 8.71 -27.02 16.50
N GLN A 9 8.13 -27.94 15.73
CA GLN A 9 7.28 -27.61 14.58
C GLN A 9 6.00 -26.95 15.13
N ARG A 10 6.05 -25.62 15.14
CA ARG A 10 4.96 -24.73 15.48
C ARG A 10 3.80 -25.00 14.51
N ASP A 11 2.74 -25.55 15.05
CA ASP A 11 1.47 -25.89 14.40
C ASP A 11 0.81 -24.65 13.77
N ARG A 12 1.28 -24.25 12.59
CA ARG A 12 0.64 -23.22 11.76
C ARG A 12 -0.37 -23.92 10.85
N LYS A 13 -1.62 -24.05 11.33
CA LYS A 13 -2.77 -24.41 10.48
C LYS A 13 -2.75 -23.55 9.20
N SER A 14 -2.90 -24.17 8.02
CA SER A 14 -2.92 -23.44 6.73
C SER A 14 -4.11 -22.48 6.66
N GLY A 15 -4.03 -21.53 5.73
CA GLY A 15 -5.13 -20.61 5.44
C GLY A 15 -6.46 -21.31 5.17
N TRP A 16 -6.47 -22.45 4.46
CA TRP A 16 -7.68 -23.23 4.21
C TRP A 16 -8.19 -23.94 5.47
N GLN A 17 -7.30 -24.53 6.29
CA GLN A 17 -7.69 -25.15 7.57
C GLN A 17 -8.32 -24.09 8.47
N ARG A 18 -7.76 -22.88 8.53
CA ARG A 18 -8.38 -21.77 9.25
C ARG A 18 -9.73 -21.37 8.68
N ARG A 19 -9.94 -21.36 7.35
CA ARG A 19 -11.25 -21.06 6.76
C ARG A 19 -12.29 -22.13 7.11
N VAL A 20 -11.92 -23.40 6.99
CA VAL A 20 -12.77 -24.54 7.29
C VAL A 20 -13.14 -24.59 8.79
N PHE A 21 -12.16 -24.39 9.69
CA PHE A 21 -12.41 -24.39 11.14
C PHE A 21 -13.00 -23.07 11.67
N ALA A 22 -12.78 -21.92 11.02
CA ALA A 22 -13.39 -20.65 11.44
C ALA A 22 -14.90 -20.57 11.12
N LEU A 23 -15.40 -21.38 10.19
CA LEU A 23 -16.84 -21.58 9.98
C LEU A 23 -17.54 -22.12 11.24
N SER A 24 -16.81 -22.84 12.11
CA SER A 24 -17.31 -23.38 13.37
C SER A 24 -17.38 -22.36 14.52
N ALA A 25 -16.62 -21.27 14.47
CA ALA A 25 -16.46 -20.37 15.62
C ALA A 25 -17.53 -19.25 15.73
N ARG A 26 -18.43 -19.11 14.75
CA ARG A 26 -19.50 -18.09 14.76
C ARG A 26 -20.87 -18.71 15.04
N GLY A 27 -21.09 -19.15 16.28
CA GLY A 27 -22.42 -19.21 16.93
C GLY A 27 -23.63 -19.75 16.14
N MET A 28 -23.44 -20.67 15.20
CA MET A 28 -24.52 -21.42 14.56
C MET A 28 -24.23 -22.90 14.74
N THR A 29 -25.23 -23.64 15.20
CA THR A 29 -25.14 -25.02 15.70
C THR A 29 -24.91 -26.08 14.62
N GLU A 30 -24.22 -25.79 13.51
CA GLU A 30 -23.70 -26.82 12.58
C GLU A 30 -22.76 -26.21 11.50
N PRO A 31 -21.44 -26.42 11.56
CA PRO A 31 -20.49 -26.03 10.51
C PRO A 31 -20.41 -27.11 9.41
N ALA A 32 -21.56 -27.54 8.91
CA ALA A 32 -21.67 -28.64 7.97
C ALA A 32 -21.89 -28.12 6.54
N ILE A 33 -20.99 -28.47 5.62
CA ILE A 33 -21.13 -28.13 4.20
C ILE A 33 -21.87 -29.27 3.52
N SER A 34 -23.01 -28.97 2.91
CA SER A 34 -23.82 -29.98 2.20
C SER A 34 -23.63 -29.92 0.69
N PHE A 35 -23.60 -31.08 0.05
CA PHE A 35 -23.53 -31.23 -1.40
C PHE A 35 -24.20 -32.53 -1.85
N GLY A 36 -25.21 -32.43 -2.73
CA GLY A 36 -26.03 -33.60 -3.08
C GLY A 36 -26.61 -34.28 -1.83
N PRO A 37 -26.51 -35.62 -1.69
CA PRO A 37 -26.95 -36.34 -0.50
C PRO A 37 -25.93 -36.33 0.65
N PHE A 38 -24.81 -35.63 0.51
CA PHE A 38 -23.70 -35.67 1.46
C PHE A 38 -23.64 -34.43 2.34
N VAL A 39 -23.18 -34.64 3.57
CA VAL A 39 -22.92 -33.59 4.56
C VAL A 39 -21.49 -33.77 5.08
N LEU A 40 -20.66 -32.75 4.91
CA LEU A 40 -19.27 -32.72 5.36
C LEU A 40 -19.19 -31.88 6.64
N ASP A 41 -19.00 -32.55 7.77
CA ASP A 41 -18.72 -31.92 9.05
C ASP A 41 -17.21 -31.83 9.26
N ALA A 42 -16.67 -30.62 9.13
CA ALA A 42 -15.24 -30.41 9.28
C ALA A 42 -14.79 -30.28 10.74
N ALA A 43 -15.69 -29.99 11.67
CA ALA A 43 -15.37 -29.90 13.09
C ALA A 43 -15.15 -31.30 13.68
N ASP A 44 -16.09 -32.20 13.40
CA ASP A 44 -16.02 -33.60 13.85
C ASP A 44 -15.31 -34.54 12.86
N ARG A 45 -14.86 -34.01 11.72
CA ARG A 45 -14.19 -34.74 10.63
C ARG A 45 -15.02 -35.93 10.13
N ARG A 46 -16.32 -35.71 9.90
CA ARG A 46 -17.28 -36.74 9.46
C ARG A 46 -17.80 -36.41 8.07
N LEU A 47 -17.96 -37.44 7.25
CA LEU A 47 -18.72 -37.38 6.01
C LEU A 47 -19.98 -38.22 6.23
N LEU A 48 -21.15 -37.63 6.03
CA LEU A 48 -22.44 -38.31 6.14
C LEU A 48 -23.08 -38.39 4.75
N ARG A 49 -23.78 -39.47 4.44
CA ARG A 49 -24.67 -39.62 3.28
C ARG A 49 -26.06 -39.92 3.79
N ALA A 50 -27.02 -39.03 3.55
CA ALA A 50 -28.39 -39.15 4.07
C ALA A 50 -28.47 -39.42 5.59
N GLY A 51 -27.52 -38.89 6.37
CA GLY A 51 -27.44 -39.07 7.82
C GLY A 51 -26.58 -40.25 8.30
N GLU A 52 -26.15 -41.15 7.41
CA GLU A 52 -25.26 -42.27 7.76
C GLU A 52 -23.79 -41.94 7.53
N PRO A 53 -22.87 -42.35 8.43
CA PRO A 53 -21.45 -42.09 8.26
C PRO A 53 -20.83 -42.87 7.11
N VAL A 54 -20.11 -42.17 6.24
CA VAL A 54 -19.30 -42.74 5.17
C VAL A 54 -17.85 -42.81 5.64
N GLU A 55 -17.29 -44.01 5.69
CA GLU A 55 -15.90 -44.18 6.08
C GLU A 55 -14.94 -43.64 5.02
N VAL A 56 -14.15 -42.64 5.42
CA VAL A 56 -13.10 -42.05 4.59
C VAL A 56 -11.84 -41.93 5.45
N SER A 57 -10.69 -42.30 4.88
CA SER A 57 -9.42 -42.15 5.60
C SER A 57 -9.18 -40.70 5.99
N ALA A 58 -8.54 -40.46 7.14
CA ALA A 58 -8.32 -39.10 7.64
C ALA A 58 -7.65 -38.17 6.61
N ARG A 59 -6.74 -38.72 5.79
CA ARG A 59 -6.03 -37.96 4.75
C ARG A 59 -6.89 -37.71 3.51
N TYR A 60 -7.72 -38.67 3.13
CA TYR A 60 -8.64 -38.48 2.00
C TYR A 60 -9.76 -37.51 2.37
N PHE A 61 -10.18 -37.51 3.64
CA PHE A 61 -11.04 -36.49 4.18
C PHE A 61 -10.43 -35.10 4.05
N ASP A 62 -9.15 -34.92 4.39
CA ASP A 62 -8.48 -33.62 4.24
C ASP A 62 -8.40 -33.16 2.77
N ALA A 63 -8.21 -34.10 1.82
CA ALA A 63 -8.25 -33.81 0.40
C ALA A 63 -9.65 -33.40 -0.09
N LEU A 64 -10.71 -34.08 0.40
CA LEU A 64 -12.10 -33.73 0.10
C LEU A 64 -12.47 -32.37 0.70
N ALA A 65 -12.10 -32.12 1.95
CA ALA A 65 -12.33 -30.85 2.64
C ALA A 65 -11.63 -29.69 1.92
N LEU A 66 -10.41 -29.92 1.41
CA LEU A 66 -9.72 -28.94 0.58
C LEU A 66 -10.51 -28.62 -0.70
N LEU A 67 -10.92 -29.65 -1.45
CA LEU A 67 -11.72 -29.53 -2.68
C LEU A 67 -13.03 -28.77 -2.45
N VAL A 68 -13.78 -29.16 -1.42
CA VAL A 68 -15.05 -28.53 -1.05
C VAL A 68 -14.85 -27.09 -0.58
N SER A 69 -13.78 -26.80 0.18
CA SER A 69 -13.49 -25.45 0.65
C SER A 69 -13.16 -24.46 -0.48
N GLU A 70 -12.71 -24.96 -1.63
CA GLU A 70 -12.38 -24.16 -2.81
C GLU A 70 -13.58 -23.95 -3.75
N GLY A 71 -14.69 -24.66 -3.52
CA GLY A 71 -16.02 -24.37 -4.04
C GLY A 71 -16.08 -24.14 -5.56
N GLY A 72 -15.75 -25.15 -6.37
CA GLY A 72 -15.76 -24.99 -7.83
C GLY A 72 -14.42 -24.64 -8.46
N ARG A 73 -13.34 -24.47 -7.69
CA ARG A 73 -12.04 -24.07 -8.23
C ARG A 73 -11.09 -25.25 -8.43
N LEU A 74 -10.16 -25.08 -9.38
CA LEU A 74 -9.10 -26.04 -9.65
C LEU A 74 -8.08 -26.05 -8.51
N VAL A 75 -7.87 -27.21 -7.92
CA VAL A 75 -6.79 -27.49 -6.97
C VAL A 75 -5.69 -28.25 -7.72
N THR A 76 -4.51 -27.64 -7.80
CA THR A 76 -3.37 -28.24 -8.53
C THR A 76 -2.76 -29.40 -7.74
N LYS A 77 -2.04 -30.28 -8.44
CA LYS A 77 -1.35 -31.41 -7.81
C LYS A 77 -0.35 -30.95 -6.76
N GLU A 78 0.42 -29.90 -7.06
CA GLU A 78 1.40 -29.30 -6.13
C GLU A 78 0.72 -28.82 -4.86
N ARG A 79 -0.46 -28.19 -5.00
CA ARG A 79 -1.23 -27.72 -3.85
C ARG A 79 -1.75 -28.86 -2.99
N PHE A 80 -2.19 -29.97 -3.58
CA PHE A 80 -2.52 -31.18 -2.81
C PHE A 80 -1.32 -31.68 -2.01
N HIS A 81 -0.15 -31.79 -2.66
CA HIS A 81 1.09 -32.24 -2.00
C HIS A 81 1.48 -31.33 -0.83
N GLU A 82 1.43 -30.01 -1.03
CA GLU A 82 1.77 -29.02 0.01
C GLU A 82 0.76 -28.93 1.15
N GLU A 83 -0.53 -29.12 0.85
CA GLU A 83 -1.59 -28.85 1.83
C GLU A 83 -2.08 -30.09 2.58
N VAL A 84 -2.11 -31.25 1.93
CA VAL A 84 -2.60 -32.53 2.47
C VAL A 84 -1.44 -33.46 2.87
N TRP A 85 -0.32 -33.45 2.15
CA TRP A 85 0.85 -34.30 2.40
C TRP A 85 2.09 -33.51 2.87
N ARG A 86 1.88 -32.56 3.80
CA ARG A 86 2.96 -31.73 4.35
C ARG A 86 4.17 -32.54 4.82
N GLY A 87 5.30 -32.36 4.14
CA GLY A 87 6.58 -32.96 4.52
C GLY A 87 6.67 -34.47 4.28
N ILE A 88 5.73 -35.06 3.53
CA ILE A 88 5.78 -36.46 3.13
C ILE A 88 5.96 -36.49 1.61
N PRO A 89 7.10 -36.98 1.09
CA PRO A 89 7.26 -37.15 -0.35
C PRO A 89 6.27 -38.23 -0.80
N VAL A 90 5.28 -37.83 -1.59
CA VAL A 90 4.31 -38.75 -2.19
C VAL A 90 4.30 -38.58 -3.70
N THR A 91 4.04 -39.67 -4.40
CA THR A 91 3.97 -39.69 -5.85
C THR A 91 2.60 -39.25 -6.34
N ASP A 92 2.53 -38.81 -7.59
CA ASP A 92 1.26 -38.52 -8.28
C ASP A 92 0.29 -39.71 -8.30
N GLU A 93 0.81 -40.94 -8.20
CA GLU A 93 0.00 -42.15 -8.08
C GLU A 93 -0.78 -42.17 -6.76
N ALA A 94 -0.17 -41.73 -5.65
CA ALA A 94 -0.86 -41.67 -4.36
C ALA A 94 -2.03 -40.65 -4.37
N LEU A 95 -1.84 -39.52 -5.06
CA LEU A 95 -2.92 -38.55 -5.28
C LEU A 95 -4.03 -39.14 -6.16
N THR A 96 -3.65 -39.86 -7.22
CA THR A 96 -4.61 -40.53 -8.10
C THR A 96 -5.43 -41.58 -7.36
N GLN A 97 -4.81 -42.38 -6.49
CA GLN A 97 -5.49 -43.36 -5.63
C GLN A 97 -6.41 -42.69 -4.59
N CYS A 98 -5.98 -41.56 -4.03
CA CYS A 98 -6.82 -40.74 -3.15
C CYS A 98 -8.10 -40.30 -3.87
N ILE A 99 -7.98 -39.72 -5.07
CA ILE A 99 -9.15 -39.26 -5.85
C ILE A 99 -10.03 -40.44 -6.27
N ARG A 100 -9.46 -41.58 -6.68
CA ARG A 100 -10.22 -42.80 -6.99
C ARG A 100 -11.04 -43.28 -5.79
N SER A 101 -10.42 -43.28 -4.60
CA SER A 101 -11.10 -43.70 -3.36
C SER A 101 -12.20 -42.74 -2.96
N LEU A 102 -11.97 -41.43 -3.11
CA LEU A 102 -13.00 -40.41 -2.90
C LEU A 102 -14.16 -40.54 -3.87
N ARG A 103 -13.89 -40.80 -5.16
CA ARG A 103 -14.94 -41.05 -6.14
C ARG A 103 -15.80 -42.26 -5.77
N ARG A 104 -15.18 -43.36 -5.30
CA ARG A 104 -15.93 -44.53 -4.81
C ARG A 104 -16.81 -44.20 -3.60
N ALA A 105 -16.27 -43.46 -2.63
CA ALA A 105 -17.02 -43.05 -1.44
C ALA A 105 -18.20 -42.11 -1.78
N LEU A 106 -18.05 -41.29 -2.81
CA LEU A 106 -19.07 -40.36 -3.30
C LEU A 106 -19.99 -40.95 -4.38
N ASP A 107 -19.79 -42.22 -4.76
CA ASP A 107 -20.48 -42.86 -5.87
C ASP A 107 -20.32 -42.08 -7.20
N ASP A 108 -19.15 -41.49 -7.42
CA ASP A 108 -18.83 -40.61 -8.55
C ASP A 108 -18.13 -41.38 -9.69
N ASP A 109 -18.50 -41.10 -10.94
CA ASP A 109 -17.87 -41.69 -12.12
C ASP A 109 -16.84 -40.73 -12.72
N ALA A 110 -15.68 -41.25 -13.13
CA ALA A 110 -14.66 -40.45 -13.80
C ALA A 110 -15.05 -40.09 -15.25
N ALA A 111 -15.88 -40.89 -15.92
CA ALA A 111 -16.33 -40.62 -17.29
C ALA A 111 -17.47 -39.60 -17.33
N ALA A 112 -18.29 -39.53 -16.28
CA ALA A 112 -19.35 -38.56 -16.10
C ALA A 112 -19.30 -37.97 -14.67
N PRO A 113 -18.34 -37.05 -14.39
CA PRO A 113 -18.13 -36.55 -13.04
C PRO A 113 -19.33 -35.73 -12.57
N ARG A 114 -19.83 -36.05 -11.37
CA ARG A 114 -20.88 -35.34 -10.65
C ARG A 114 -20.31 -34.51 -9.49
N PHE A 115 -19.21 -34.98 -8.90
CA PHE A 115 -18.59 -34.34 -7.73
C PHE A 115 -17.16 -33.87 -8.01
N ILE A 116 -16.29 -34.74 -8.54
CA ILE A 116 -14.86 -34.42 -8.75
C ILE A 116 -14.50 -34.54 -10.22
N GLU A 117 -14.22 -33.42 -10.86
CA GLU A 117 -13.74 -33.33 -12.23
C GLU A 117 -12.21 -33.40 -12.29
N THR A 118 -11.68 -34.19 -13.23
CA THR A 118 -10.24 -34.20 -13.54
C THR A 118 -9.93 -33.16 -14.59
N VAL A 119 -9.01 -32.23 -14.30
CA VAL A 119 -8.46 -31.31 -15.31
C VAL A 119 -7.12 -31.87 -15.78
N PRO A 120 -7.01 -32.39 -17.02
CA PRO A 120 -5.80 -33.05 -17.51
C PRO A 120 -4.56 -32.18 -17.32
N ARG A 121 -3.48 -32.77 -16.83
CA ARG A 121 -2.17 -32.13 -16.58
C ARG A 121 -2.14 -31.05 -15.49
N HIS A 122 -3.26 -30.70 -14.86
CA HIS A 122 -3.31 -29.60 -13.89
C HIS A 122 -3.76 -30.03 -12.49
N GLY A 123 -4.83 -30.82 -12.38
CA GLY A 123 -5.34 -31.22 -11.06
C GLY A 123 -6.82 -31.60 -11.05
N TYR A 124 -7.51 -31.25 -9.98
CA TYR A 124 -8.90 -31.66 -9.73
C TYR A 124 -9.77 -30.48 -9.30
N ARG A 125 -11.05 -30.52 -9.65
CA ARG A 125 -12.04 -29.50 -9.30
C ARG A 125 -13.28 -30.16 -8.69
N PHE A 126 -13.84 -29.56 -7.64
CA PHE A 126 -15.13 -29.98 -7.09
C PHE A 126 -16.26 -29.25 -7.81
N ILE A 127 -17.19 -29.96 -8.43
CA ILE A 127 -18.19 -29.35 -9.34
C ILE A 127 -19.63 -29.40 -8.80
N ALA A 128 -19.89 -30.11 -7.71
CA ALA A 128 -21.24 -30.17 -7.14
C ALA A 128 -21.62 -28.85 -6.43
N PRO A 129 -22.89 -28.41 -6.52
CA PRO A 129 -23.38 -27.26 -5.79
C PRO A 129 -23.21 -27.44 -4.27
N LEU A 130 -22.71 -26.40 -3.60
CA LEU A 130 -22.50 -26.39 -2.14
C LEU A 130 -23.57 -25.53 -1.46
N THR A 131 -24.25 -26.08 -0.46
CA THR A 131 -25.20 -25.34 0.39
C THR A 131 -24.60 -25.22 1.80
N GLY A 132 -24.50 -23.99 2.32
CA GLY A 132 -23.84 -23.68 3.60
C GLY A 132 -22.37 -23.25 3.48
N ALA A 133 -21.77 -23.32 2.28
CA ALA A 133 -20.50 -22.66 2.00
C ALA A 133 -20.75 -21.14 1.84
N PRO A 134 -19.92 -20.25 2.42
CA PRO A 134 -20.03 -18.83 2.12
C PRO A 134 -19.86 -18.64 0.61
N ALA A 135 -20.73 -17.80 0.02
CA ALA A 135 -20.68 -17.44 -1.40
C ALA A 135 -19.21 -17.22 -1.83
N PRO A 136 -18.79 -17.72 -3.01
CA PRO A 136 -17.40 -17.69 -3.42
C PRO A 136 -16.89 -16.25 -3.31
N GLY A 137 -16.05 -16.01 -2.29
CA GLY A 137 -15.48 -14.70 -2.07
C GLY A 137 -14.77 -14.26 -3.37
N PRO A 138 -14.98 -13.01 -3.83
CA PRO A 138 -14.46 -12.54 -5.09
C PRO A 138 -12.96 -12.85 -5.14
N ALA A 139 -12.60 -13.59 -6.19
CA ALA A 139 -11.29 -14.10 -6.54
C ALA A 139 -10.12 -13.61 -5.66
N ALA A 140 -9.42 -14.56 -5.04
CA ALA A 140 -7.96 -14.45 -5.01
C ALA A 140 -7.49 -14.54 -6.47
N ARG A 141 -7.68 -13.44 -7.21
CA ARG A 141 -6.78 -13.08 -8.30
C ARG A 141 -5.39 -13.31 -7.74
N HIS A 142 -4.50 -13.93 -8.52
CA HIS A 142 -3.07 -13.75 -8.31
C HIS A 142 -2.88 -12.28 -7.99
N SER A 143 -2.69 -11.95 -6.71
CA SER A 143 -2.35 -10.60 -6.35
C SER A 143 -1.01 -10.44 -7.04
N PRO A 144 -0.82 -9.42 -7.89
CA PRO A 144 0.51 -9.18 -8.42
C PRO A 144 1.45 -9.17 -7.20
N PRO A 145 2.69 -9.69 -7.35
CA PRO A 145 3.58 -9.87 -6.21
C PRO A 145 3.56 -8.60 -5.37
N VAL A 146 3.52 -8.73 -4.03
CA VAL A 146 3.44 -7.64 -3.04
C VAL A 146 4.26 -6.40 -3.40
N VAL A 147 5.38 -6.63 -4.12
CA VAL A 147 6.29 -5.65 -4.72
C VAL A 147 5.64 -4.75 -5.78
N HIS A 148 4.79 -5.27 -6.67
CA HIS A 148 4.13 -4.51 -7.73
C HIS A 148 3.14 -3.48 -7.17
N ASP A 149 2.36 -3.84 -6.15
CA ASP A 149 1.47 -2.90 -5.48
C ASP A 149 2.26 -1.78 -4.78
N ILE A 150 3.38 -2.13 -4.13
CA ILE A 150 4.29 -1.13 -3.53
C ILE A 150 4.87 -0.23 -4.60
N ALA A 151 5.39 -0.79 -5.69
CA ALA A 151 6.04 -0.05 -6.76
C ALA A 151 5.06 0.93 -7.42
N GLN A 152 3.83 0.49 -7.68
CA GLN A 152 2.78 1.35 -8.23
C GLN A 152 2.34 2.44 -7.25
N ASP A 153 2.15 2.14 -5.96
CA ASP A 153 1.81 3.15 -4.95
C ASP A 153 2.92 4.21 -4.83
N THR A 154 4.18 3.74 -4.80
CA THR A 154 5.38 4.58 -4.72
C THR A 154 5.51 5.46 -5.96
N ALA A 155 5.34 4.90 -7.16
CA ALA A 155 5.39 5.65 -8.40
C ALA A 155 4.26 6.68 -8.50
N ALA A 156 3.04 6.31 -8.07
CA ALA A 156 1.92 7.24 -8.03
C ALA A 156 2.19 8.42 -7.10
N ALA A 157 2.65 8.14 -5.89
CA ALA A 157 3.01 9.17 -4.92
C ALA A 157 4.15 10.06 -5.43
N ALA A 158 5.16 9.49 -6.07
CA ALA A 158 6.25 10.25 -6.70
C ALA A 158 5.74 11.18 -7.80
N LEU A 159 4.86 10.72 -8.69
CA LEU A 159 4.24 11.55 -9.73
C LEU A 159 3.31 12.62 -9.15
N GLY A 160 2.59 12.30 -8.06
CA GLY A 160 1.80 13.26 -7.30
C GLY A 160 2.66 14.38 -6.72
N GLY A 161 3.79 14.02 -6.10
CA GLY A 161 4.77 14.99 -5.61
C GLY A 161 5.43 15.78 -6.74
N ALA A 162 5.77 15.15 -7.87
CA ALA A 162 6.34 15.79 -9.06
C ALA A 162 5.41 16.87 -9.62
N SER A 163 4.12 16.52 -9.79
CA SER A 163 3.12 17.47 -10.29
C SER A 163 2.91 18.63 -9.33
N ALA A 164 2.88 18.38 -8.02
CA ALA A 164 2.88 19.43 -7.01
C ALA A 164 4.13 20.33 -7.08
N GLY A 165 5.31 19.75 -7.32
CA GLY A 165 6.56 20.48 -7.49
C GLY A 165 6.56 21.40 -8.72
N ILE A 166 6.04 20.92 -9.86
CA ILE A 166 5.87 21.75 -11.07
C ILE A 166 4.93 22.92 -10.77
N VAL A 167 3.76 22.64 -10.19
CA VAL A 167 2.76 23.66 -9.86
C VAL A 167 3.33 24.68 -8.88
N GLY A 168 4.02 24.23 -7.83
CA GLY A 168 4.69 25.12 -6.86
C GLY A 168 5.78 25.98 -7.50
N GLY A 169 6.62 25.39 -8.36
CA GLY A 169 7.67 26.13 -9.08
C GLY A 169 7.11 27.19 -10.04
N LEU A 170 5.99 26.91 -10.70
CA LEU A 170 5.27 27.89 -11.52
C LEU A 170 4.61 28.98 -10.65
N LEU A 171 4.12 28.62 -9.47
CA LEU A 171 3.43 29.53 -8.55
C LEU A 171 4.39 30.55 -7.91
N TYR A 172 5.68 30.25 -7.81
CA TYR A 172 6.68 31.25 -7.42
C TYR A 172 6.81 32.42 -8.40
N LEU A 173 6.51 32.19 -9.69
CA LEU A 173 6.46 33.26 -10.68
C LEU A 173 5.25 34.17 -10.46
N THR A 174 4.09 33.59 -10.17
CA THR A 174 2.84 34.35 -10.00
C THR A 174 2.81 35.11 -8.67
N LEU A 175 3.43 34.57 -7.62
CA LEU A 175 3.61 35.27 -6.34
C LEU A 175 4.67 36.38 -6.39
N GLY A 176 5.38 36.56 -7.52
CA GLY A 176 6.37 37.62 -7.67
C GLY A 176 7.65 37.41 -6.86
N LEU A 177 7.89 36.19 -6.36
CA LEU A 177 9.13 35.82 -5.66
C LEU A 177 10.35 35.85 -6.60
N ILE A 178 10.11 35.81 -7.92
CA ILE A 178 11.13 35.92 -8.97
C ILE A 178 10.66 36.98 -9.95
N SER A 179 11.49 37.97 -10.24
CA SER A 179 11.15 38.97 -11.25
C SER A 179 11.54 38.54 -12.66
N PRO A 180 10.72 38.88 -13.66
CA PRO A 180 11.08 38.64 -15.05
C PRO A 180 12.19 39.60 -15.51
N SER A 181 13.45 39.19 -15.33
CA SER A 181 14.65 39.85 -15.87
C SER A 181 15.32 38.95 -16.93
N MET A 182 16.33 39.46 -17.66
CA MET A 182 17.06 38.63 -18.64
C MET A 182 17.64 37.37 -17.96
N GLY A 183 17.10 36.19 -18.30
CA GLY A 183 17.40 34.92 -17.63
C GLY A 183 16.24 34.29 -16.84
N THR A 184 15.03 34.86 -16.92
CA THR A 184 13.83 34.31 -16.25
C THR A 184 13.56 32.86 -16.67
N ALA A 185 13.70 32.54 -17.95
CA ALA A 185 13.47 31.18 -18.47
C ALA A 185 14.43 30.16 -17.83
N SER A 186 15.71 30.50 -17.68
CA SER A 186 16.71 29.64 -17.04
C SER A 186 16.44 29.49 -15.54
N THR A 187 16.08 30.58 -14.86
CA THR A 187 15.77 30.56 -13.43
C THR A 187 14.52 29.73 -13.14
N LEU A 188 13.47 29.89 -13.96
CA LEU A 188 12.26 29.09 -13.89
C LEU A 188 12.53 27.62 -14.19
N LEU A 189 13.33 27.33 -15.21
CA LEU A 189 13.70 25.96 -15.53
C LEU A 189 14.42 25.30 -14.35
N VAL A 190 15.38 25.99 -13.72
CA VAL A 190 16.09 25.47 -12.55
C VAL A 190 15.13 25.25 -11.38
N LEU A 191 14.27 26.21 -11.06
CA LEU A 191 13.34 26.09 -9.93
C LEU A 191 12.28 25.01 -10.13
N VAL A 192 11.69 24.94 -11.33
CA VAL A 192 10.74 23.88 -11.68
C VAL A 192 11.44 22.53 -11.67
N SER A 193 12.67 22.42 -12.19
CA SER A 193 13.42 21.16 -12.16
C SER A 193 13.76 20.74 -10.75
N MET A 194 14.22 21.66 -9.91
CA MET A 194 14.55 21.40 -8.51
C MET A 194 13.30 20.97 -7.72
N ASN A 195 12.19 21.69 -7.84
CA ASN A 195 10.93 21.34 -7.19
C ASN A 195 10.34 20.02 -7.71
N LEU A 196 10.49 19.74 -9.01
CA LEU A 196 10.11 18.46 -9.59
C LEU A 196 10.93 17.31 -9.00
N LEU A 197 12.24 17.48 -8.86
CA LEU A 197 13.13 16.46 -8.28
C LEU A 197 12.82 16.24 -6.80
N LEU A 198 12.66 17.31 -6.02
CA LEU A 198 12.26 17.20 -4.61
C LEU A 198 10.86 16.58 -4.47
N GLY A 199 9.92 16.99 -5.32
CA GLY A 199 8.57 16.43 -5.37
C GLY A 199 8.58 14.93 -5.67
N LEU A 200 9.36 14.49 -6.66
CA LEU A 200 9.55 13.08 -6.98
C LEU A 200 10.14 12.31 -5.80
N ALA A 201 11.24 12.80 -5.23
CA ALA A 201 11.94 12.13 -4.14
C ALA A 201 11.07 12.06 -2.87
N GLY A 202 10.49 13.19 -2.45
CA GLY A 202 9.60 13.28 -1.30
C GLY A 202 8.34 12.47 -1.46
N GLY A 203 7.65 12.61 -2.60
CA GLY A 203 6.44 11.84 -2.90
C GLY A 203 6.72 10.33 -2.92
N GLY A 204 7.82 9.92 -3.55
CA GLY A 204 8.24 8.52 -3.61
C GLY A 204 8.56 7.95 -2.23
N ALA A 205 9.36 8.64 -1.41
CA ALA A 205 9.74 8.16 -0.08
C ALA A 205 8.53 8.04 0.86
N VAL A 206 7.65 9.05 0.87
CA VAL A 206 6.40 9.03 1.66
C VAL A 206 5.46 7.92 1.15
N GLY A 207 5.28 7.79 -0.16
CA GLY A 207 4.45 6.74 -0.76
C GLY A 207 4.95 5.32 -0.45
N LEU A 208 6.26 5.12 -0.51
CA LEU A 208 6.91 3.88 -0.14
C LEU A 208 6.67 3.55 1.34
N GLY A 209 6.92 4.52 2.23
CA GLY A 209 6.72 4.36 3.67
C GLY A 209 5.27 4.01 4.01
N VAL A 210 4.32 4.75 3.44
CA VAL A 210 2.88 4.48 3.59
C VAL A 210 2.53 3.08 3.09
N SER A 211 3.01 2.67 1.90
CA SER A 211 2.67 1.36 1.31
C SER A 211 3.26 0.18 2.10
N LEU A 212 4.48 0.33 2.63
CA LEU A 212 5.13 -0.70 3.45
C LEU A 212 4.39 -0.96 4.76
N MET A 213 4.00 0.10 5.49
CA MET A 213 3.46 -0.04 6.85
C MET A 213 1.97 -0.39 6.91
N ARG A 214 1.21 -0.19 5.81
CA ARG A 214 -0.25 -0.35 5.80
C ARG A 214 -0.75 -1.81 5.88
N ARG A 215 0.13 -2.82 5.86
CA ARG A 215 -0.27 -4.23 5.78
C ARG A 215 -0.67 -4.84 7.13
N GLY A 216 -1.99 -4.97 7.37
CA GLY A 216 -2.64 -5.76 8.46
C GLY A 216 -2.97 -5.03 9.79
N GLY A 217 -4.25 -4.87 10.15
CA GLY A 217 -4.71 -4.19 11.39
C GLY A 217 -5.04 -2.69 11.21
N ASP A 218 -4.98 -1.89 12.28
CA ASP A 218 -5.35 -0.46 12.30
C ASP A 218 -4.61 0.35 11.22
N ALA A 219 -5.33 0.71 10.16
CA ALA A 219 -4.75 1.24 8.93
C ALA A 219 -4.28 2.70 9.08
N VAL A 220 -4.86 3.46 10.02
CA VAL A 220 -4.60 4.90 10.18
C VAL A 220 -3.23 5.18 10.77
N TRP A 221 -2.95 4.64 11.96
CA TRP A 221 -1.68 4.87 12.65
C TRP A 221 -0.48 4.40 11.84
N ARG A 222 -0.61 3.31 11.10
CA ARG A 222 0.51 2.76 10.33
C ARG A 222 0.76 3.52 9.04
N ALA A 223 -0.27 4.07 8.40
CA ALA A 223 -0.07 4.99 7.28
C ALA A 223 0.58 6.30 7.75
N ALA A 224 0.15 6.83 8.90
CA ALA A 224 0.77 7.99 9.54
C ALA A 224 2.26 7.76 9.87
N LEU A 225 2.59 6.64 10.51
CA LEU A 225 3.97 6.25 10.80
C LEU A 225 4.80 6.05 9.53
N GLY A 226 4.22 5.41 8.51
CA GLY A 226 4.88 5.17 7.23
C GLY A 226 5.22 6.47 6.50
N GLY A 227 4.24 7.37 6.44
CA GLY A 227 4.44 8.70 5.85
C GLY A 227 5.47 9.50 6.63
N THR A 228 5.39 9.53 7.96
CA THR A 228 6.35 10.21 8.84
C THR A 228 7.78 9.70 8.62
N ALA A 229 7.97 8.37 8.58
CA ALA A 229 9.28 7.77 8.35
C ALA A 229 9.86 8.11 6.97
N GLY A 230 9.03 8.04 5.92
CA GLY A 230 9.44 8.42 4.56
C GLY A 230 9.80 9.91 4.45
N GLY A 231 8.99 10.77 5.06
CA GLY A 231 9.21 12.20 5.11
C GLY A 231 10.46 12.60 5.90
N LEU A 232 10.67 11.99 7.07
CA LEU A 232 11.87 12.18 7.89
C LEU A 232 13.13 11.81 7.12
N LEU A 233 13.12 10.66 6.44
CA LEU A 233 14.27 10.19 5.65
C LEU A 233 14.61 11.16 4.53
N VAL A 234 13.62 11.61 3.74
CA VAL A 234 13.87 12.60 2.69
C VAL A 234 14.33 13.94 3.26
N GLY A 235 13.71 14.41 4.35
CA GLY A 235 14.10 15.66 5.00
C GLY A 235 15.53 15.62 5.53
N ALA A 236 15.95 14.50 6.13
CA ALA A 236 17.31 14.30 6.62
C ALA A 236 18.33 14.29 5.46
N VAL A 237 18.03 13.57 4.37
CA VAL A 237 18.89 13.51 3.19
C VAL A 237 18.99 14.89 2.51
N ALA A 238 17.87 15.59 2.35
CA ALA A 238 17.84 16.93 1.77
C ALA A 238 18.64 17.93 2.61
N HIS A 239 18.51 17.85 3.94
CA HIS A 239 19.29 18.68 4.86
C HIS A 239 20.78 18.38 4.77
N MET A 240 21.18 17.11 4.88
CA MET A 240 22.58 16.67 4.79
C MET A 240 23.22 17.10 3.46
N ILE A 241 22.51 16.90 2.34
CA ILE A 241 22.99 17.38 1.03
C ILE A 241 23.05 18.90 1.01
N GLY A 242 22.05 19.61 1.54
CA GLY A 242 22.00 21.07 1.51
C GLY A 242 23.09 21.73 2.35
N THR A 243 23.26 21.31 3.60
CA THR A 243 24.22 21.91 4.54
C THR A 243 25.64 21.49 4.23
N ASP A 244 25.88 20.19 4.09
CA ASP A 244 27.25 19.66 4.02
C ASP A 244 27.85 19.94 2.64
N LEU A 245 27.05 19.87 1.56
CA LEU A 245 27.55 20.21 0.23
C LEU A 245 27.90 21.70 0.12
N PHE A 246 27.08 22.59 0.67
CA PHE A 246 27.39 24.03 0.64
C PHE A 246 28.57 24.38 1.54
N GLU A 247 28.69 23.76 2.72
CA GLU A 247 29.85 23.93 3.58
C GLU A 247 31.13 23.46 2.87
N LEU A 248 31.08 22.31 2.19
CA LEU A 248 32.20 21.79 1.40
C LEU A 248 32.54 22.67 0.18
N LEU A 249 31.55 23.21 -0.53
CA LEU A 249 31.76 23.97 -1.77
C LEU A 249 32.10 25.45 -1.52
N PHE A 250 31.50 26.07 -0.50
CA PHE A 250 31.55 27.52 -0.27
C PHE A 250 32.10 27.91 1.10
N GLY A 251 32.43 26.94 1.97
CA GLY A 251 32.99 27.18 3.30
C GLY A 251 32.03 27.84 4.28
N ARG A 252 30.73 27.90 3.94
CA ARG A 252 29.66 28.48 4.79
C ARG A 252 28.37 27.68 4.60
N SER A 253 27.68 27.39 5.71
CA SER A 253 26.39 26.71 5.69
C SER A 253 25.26 27.68 5.30
N PRO A 254 24.36 27.31 4.38
CA PRO A 254 23.26 28.16 3.90
C PRO A 254 22.11 28.15 4.91
N GLY A 255 22.31 28.72 6.10
CA GLY A 255 21.25 28.89 7.12
C GLY A 255 20.45 27.61 7.43
N ALA A 256 19.20 27.78 7.87
CA ALA A 256 18.29 26.66 8.17
C ALA A 256 17.61 26.13 6.90
N VAL A 257 18.19 25.10 6.27
CA VAL A 257 17.55 24.35 5.17
C VAL A 257 16.51 23.37 5.71
N THR A 258 15.39 23.20 4.99
CA THR A 258 14.37 22.15 5.24
C THR A 258 14.99 20.84 5.76
N GLY A 259 14.56 20.44 6.96
CA GLY A 259 15.16 19.37 7.73
C GLY A 259 14.32 18.10 7.82
N ALA A 260 14.85 17.17 8.62
CA ALA A 260 14.18 15.92 8.97
C ALA A 260 12.84 16.14 9.68
N ALA A 261 12.73 17.20 10.50
CA ALA A 261 11.52 17.52 11.25
C ALA A 261 10.40 18.01 10.32
N GLU A 262 10.71 18.93 9.40
CA GLU A 262 9.79 19.44 8.40
C GLU A 262 9.31 18.31 7.47
N GLY A 263 10.24 17.45 7.06
CA GLY A 263 9.93 16.24 6.31
C GLY A 263 8.99 15.30 7.07
N ALA A 264 9.22 15.08 8.36
CA ALA A 264 8.37 14.25 9.21
C ALA A 264 6.95 14.80 9.34
N VAL A 265 6.80 16.12 9.54
CA VAL A 265 5.50 16.80 9.63
C VAL A 265 4.71 16.65 8.33
N MET A 266 5.35 16.88 7.18
CA MET A 266 4.72 16.70 5.87
C MET A 266 4.36 15.24 5.59
N GLY A 267 5.25 14.31 5.95
CA GLY A 267 5.00 12.87 5.86
C GLY A 267 3.82 12.41 6.71
N LEU A 268 3.71 12.91 7.94
CA LEU A 268 2.58 12.66 8.84
C LEU A 268 1.26 13.15 8.23
N ALA A 269 1.25 14.38 7.70
CA ALA A 269 0.06 14.97 7.07
C ALA A 269 -0.46 14.09 5.91
N VAL A 270 0.45 13.66 5.03
CA VAL A 270 0.11 12.74 3.93
C VAL A 270 -0.40 11.40 4.45
N GLY A 271 0.29 10.80 5.42
CA GLY A 271 -0.08 9.49 5.97
C GLY A 271 -1.46 9.49 6.64
N VAL A 272 -1.74 10.51 7.46
CA VAL A 272 -3.05 10.70 8.12
C VAL A 272 -4.13 10.97 7.09
N SER A 273 -3.89 11.88 6.14
CA SER A 273 -4.87 12.22 5.12
C SER A 273 -5.20 11.05 4.18
N PHE A 274 -4.19 10.30 3.76
CA PHE A 274 -4.42 9.10 2.97
C PHE A 274 -5.26 8.09 3.75
N ALA A 275 -4.97 7.88 5.04
CA ALA A 275 -5.74 6.98 5.88
C ALA A 275 -7.19 7.44 6.10
N THR A 276 -7.43 8.73 6.32
CA THR A 276 -8.79 9.27 6.45
C THR A 276 -9.55 9.14 5.14
N ALA A 277 -8.92 9.46 4.00
CA ALA A 277 -9.49 9.28 2.68
C ALA A 277 -9.83 7.81 2.37
N MET A 278 -9.05 6.86 2.91
CA MET A 278 -9.32 5.43 2.78
C MET A 278 -10.55 4.97 3.58
N GLY A 279 -10.91 5.68 4.66
CA GLY A 279 -12.12 5.47 5.45
C GLY A 279 -13.38 6.09 4.84
N LEU A 280 -13.24 7.00 3.89
CA LEU A 280 -14.35 7.56 3.13
C LEU A 280 -14.87 6.52 2.11
N GLY A 281 -16.20 6.42 1.97
CA GLY A 281 -16.83 5.56 0.97
C GLY A 281 -16.35 5.85 -0.45
N TYR A 282 -16.39 4.85 -1.34
CA TYR A 282 -15.81 4.90 -2.69
C TYR A 282 -16.23 6.14 -3.52
N GLU A 283 -17.52 6.50 -3.47
CA GLU A 283 -18.04 7.67 -4.17
C GLU A 283 -17.45 8.99 -3.67
N ARG A 284 -17.13 9.09 -2.38
CA ARG A 284 -16.55 10.28 -1.76
C ARG A 284 -15.02 10.33 -1.87
N GLN A 285 -14.37 9.35 -2.49
CA GLN A 285 -12.91 9.37 -2.64
C GLN A 285 -12.39 10.52 -3.53
N VAL A 286 -13.24 11.18 -4.34
CA VAL A 286 -12.87 12.43 -5.05
C VAL A 286 -12.51 13.53 -4.03
N LEU A 287 -13.19 13.54 -2.87
CA LEU A 287 -12.91 14.47 -1.78
C LEU A 287 -11.64 14.10 -1.00
N GLY A 288 -11.04 12.93 -1.23
CA GLY A 288 -9.81 12.52 -0.57
C GLY A 288 -8.59 13.33 -1.00
N ALA A 289 -8.57 13.90 -2.21
CA ALA A 289 -7.55 14.89 -2.57
C ALA A 289 -7.70 16.18 -1.73
N ALA A 290 -8.94 16.56 -1.40
CA ALA A 290 -9.21 17.72 -0.56
C ALA A 290 -8.75 17.52 0.89
N THR A 291 -8.84 16.30 1.45
CA THR A 291 -8.23 16.00 2.76
C THR A 291 -6.71 16.17 2.69
N GLY A 292 -6.08 15.80 1.57
CA GLY A 292 -4.66 16.04 1.29
C GLY A 292 -4.32 17.53 1.36
N LEU A 293 -5.00 18.35 0.57
CA LEU A 293 -4.83 19.81 0.55
C LEU A 293 -4.98 20.43 1.94
N LEU A 294 -6.04 20.06 2.68
CA LEU A 294 -6.31 20.60 4.01
C LEU A 294 -5.25 20.18 5.04
N SER A 295 -4.91 18.89 5.08
CA SER A 295 -3.87 18.40 6.00
C SER A 295 -2.50 19.02 5.73
N GLY A 296 -2.15 19.21 4.46
CA GLY A 296 -0.92 19.86 4.04
C GLY A 296 -0.89 21.35 4.38
N ALA A 297 -2.01 22.05 4.24
CA ALA A 297 -2.13 23.44 4.67
C ALA A 297 -1.96 23.57 6.20
N ILE A 298 -2.59 22.69 6.98
CA ILE A 298 -2.44 22.65 8.44
C ILE A 298 -0.98 22.37 8.83
N ALA A 299 -0.33 21.42 8.16
CA ALA A 299 1.09 21.15 8.35
C ALA A 299 1.95 22.38 8.04
N GLY A 300 1.69 23.07 6.92
CA GLY A 300 2.38 24.32 6.58
C GLY A 300 2.19 25.41 7.63
N VAL A 301 0.98 25.60 8.17
CA VAL A 301 0.72 26.54 9.28
C VAL A 301 1.49 26.14 10.53
N ALA A 302 1.52 24.85 10.87
CA ALA A 302 2.29 24.36 12.02
C ALA A 302 3.79 24.61 11.85
N LEU A 303 4.33 24.38 10.64
CA LEU A 303 5.74 24.67 10.34
C LEU A 303 6.04 26.15 10.53
N VAL A 304 5.25 27.04 9.92
CA VAL A 304 5.40 28.50 10.10
C VAL A 304 5.37 28.90 11.58
N ALA A 305 4.45 28.33 12.37
CA ALA A 305 4.33 28.63 13.79
C ALA A 305 5.54 28.15 14.62
N THR A 306 6.20 27.07 14.21
CA THR A 306 7.40 26.54 14.86
C THR A 306 8.71 27.15 14.32
N GLY A 307 8.63 28.07 13.37
CA GLY A 307 9.80 28.64 12.67
C GLY A 307 10.39 27.72 11.60
N GLY A 308 9.76 26.57 11.34
CA GLY A 308 10.11 25.68 10.24
C GLY A 308 9.77 26.32 8.89
N LYS A 309 10.57 25.98 7.88
CA LYS A 309 10.46 26.54 6.53
C LYS A 309 10.38 25.42 5.51
N LEU A 310 9.66 25.65 4.41
CA LEU A 310 9.73 24.79 3.23
C LEU A 310 10.61 25.45 2.15
N MET A 311 10.37 25.14 0.88
CA MET A 311 11.27 25.51 -0.22
C MET A 311 11.36 27.02 -0.41
N ALA A 312 10.24 27.75 -0.39
CA ALA A 312 10.27 29.21 -0.51
C ALA A 312 11.04 29.88 0.64
N GLY A 313 10.90 29.37 1.86
CA GLY A 313 11.62 29.90 3.02
C GLY A 313 13.12 29.64 2.93
N SER A 314 13.53 28.46 2.46
CA SER A 314 14.94 28.13 2.23
C SER A 314 15.54 28.97 1.10
N LEU A 315 14.80 29.19 0.02
CA LEU A 315 15.24 30.00 -1.13
C LEU A 315 15.38 31.48 -0.75
N ALA A 316 14.44 32.02 0.03
CA ALA A 316 14.50 33.40 0.52
C ALA A 316 15.74 33.64 1.39
N GLU A 317 16.08 32.67 2.25
CA GLU A 317 17.28 32.76 3.10
C GLU A 317 18.57 32.65 2.28
N LEU A 318 18.59 31.79 1.26
CA LEU A 318 19.70 31.71 0.31
C LEU A 318 19.89 33.03 -0.46
N ALA A 319 18.79 33.66 -0.91
CA ALA A 319 18.85 34.93 -1.63
C ALA A 319 19.40 36.07 -0.76
N GLN A 320 19.07 36.09 0.54
CA GLN A 320 19.62 37.08 1.49
C GLN A 320 21.12 36.89 1.74
N GLN A 321 21.61 35.65 1.76
CA GLN A 321 23.04 35.37 1.98
C GLN A 321 23.91 35.64 0.75
N PHE A 322 23.33 35.58 -0.45
CA PHE A 322 24.01 35.85 -1.72
C PHE A 322 23.32 36.99 -2.48
N PRO A 323 23.50 38.26 -2.04
CA PRO A 323 22.81 39.41 -2.62
C PRO A 323 23.19 39.70 -4.09
N ASP A 324 24.36 39.25 -4.54
CA ASP A 324 24.78 39.34 -5.96
C ASP A 324 24.19 38.21 -6.83
N SER A 325 23.40 37.30 -6.25
CA SER A 325 22.76 36.22 -7.01
C SER A 325 21.61 36.74 -7.86
N ARG A 326 21.36 36.09 -9.00
CA ARG A 326 20.18 36.37 -9.84
C ARG A 326 18.86 35.93 -9.20
N LEU A 327 18.89 35.42 -7.96
CA LEU A 327 17.73 35.09 -7.13
C LEU A 327 17.16 36.32 -6.41
N GLY A 328 17.37 37.52 -6.96
CA GLY A 328 16.76 38.73 -6.44
C GLY A 328 15.23 38.67 -6.55
N MET A 329 14.54 38.83 -5.42
CA MET A 329 13.12 39.17 -5.37
C MET A 329 12.93 40.54 -6.04
N GLY A 330 12.88 40.62 -7.37
CA GLY A 330 12.70 41.92 -8.04
C GLY A 330 11.30 42.50 -7.80
N ARG A 331 10.98 43.66 -8.40
CA ARG A 331 9.72 44.47 -8.39
C ARG A 331 8.75 44.36 -7.19
N ALA A 332 8.32 43.16 -6.79
CA ALA A 332 7.91 42.89 -5.41
C ALA A 332 8.95 43.45 -4.44
N GLY A 333 10.24 43.06 -4.48
CA GLY A 333 11.28 43.64 -3.60
C GLY A 333 11.53 45.14 -3.78
N ALA A 334 11.20 45.75 -4.93
CA ALA A 334 11.34 47.20 -5.13
C ALA A 334 10.12 48.02 -4.66
N MET A 335 8.92 47.45 -4.69
CA MET A 335 7.72 48.00 -4.01
C MET A 335 7.68 47.61 -2.51
N LEU A 336 8.46 46.60 -2.10
CA LEU A 336 8.56 46.06 -0.72
C LEU A 336 9.81 46.55 0.02
N ALA A 337 10.80 47.14 -0.66
CA ALA A 337 11.89 47.85 0.00
C ALA A 337 11.41 49.11 0.74
N SER A 338 10.25 49.67 0.38
CA SER A 338 9.61 50.77 1.11
C SER A 338 8.70 50.32 2.26
N ALA A 339 8.40 49.03 2.37
CA ALA A 339 7.59 48.42 3.42
C ALA A 339 8.16 47.04 3.74
N GLY A 340 9.09 46.97 4.70
CA GLY A 340 9.97 45.83 5.01
C GLY A 340 9.41 44.43 4.70
N GLU A 341 10.28 43.56 4.16
CA GLU A 341 9.92 42.26 3.57
C GLU A 341 8.81 41.53 4.34
N PRO A 342 7.63 41.31 3.71
CA PRO A 342 6.51 40.73 4.41
C PRO A 342 6.73 39.24 4.61
N GLN A 343 7.11 38.88 5.83
CA GLN A 343 7.18 37.51 6.35
C GLN A 343 5.90 36.69 6.04
N TRP A 344 4.75 37.36 5.85
CA TRP A 344 3.48 36.72 5.51
C TRP A 344 3.48 36.06 4.12
N MET A 345 4.25 36.55 3.14
CA MET A 345 4.32 35.93 1.80
C MET A 345 5.05 34.59 1.84
N ILE A 346 6.15 34.51 2.60
CA ILE A 346 6.92 33.27 2.81
C ILE A 346 6.08 32.27 3.61
N ALA A 347 5.35 32.74 4.62
CA ALA A 347 4.39 31.92 5.36
C ALA A 347 3.29 31.37 4.45
N LEU A 348 2.69 32.20 3.61
CA LEU A 348 1.66 31.79 2.66
C LEU A 348 2.20 30.77 1.64
N ALA A 349 3.40 30.99 1.11
CA ALA A 349 4.07 30.05 0.22
C ALA A 349 4.29 28.68 0.90
N THR A 350 4.73 28.67 2.16
CA THR A 350 4.91 27.44 2.96
C THR A 350 3.59 26.68 3.13
N VAL A 351 2.48 27.38 3.40
CA VAL A 351 1.15 26.77 3.50
C VAL A 351 0.69 26.18 2.17
N ILE A 352 0.89 26.92 1.07
CA ILE A 352 0.52 26.47 -0.28
C ILE A 352 1.37 25.27 -0.72
N GLU A 353 2.67 25.28 -0.47
CA GLU A 353 3.57 24.17 -0.77
C GLU A 353 3.16 22.90 -0.03
N GLY A 354 2.88 23.02 1.27
CA GLY A 354 2.39 21.90 2.07
C GLY A 354 1.08 21.33 1.52
N ALA A 355 0.13 22.21 1.19
CA ALA A 355 -1.15 21.83 0.60
C ALA A 355 -0.96 21.11 -0.75
N LEU A 356 -0.23 21.72 -1.68
CA LEU A 356 0.02 21.16 -3.02
C LEU A 356 0.70 19.79 -2.93
N PHE A 357 1.73 19.66 -2.12
CA PHE A 357 2.46 18.40 -1.96
C PHE A 357 1.55 17.31 -1.41
N ALA A 358 0.87 17.56 -0.28
CA ALA A 358 0.02 16.55 0.33
C ALA A 358 -1.20 16.20 -0.54
N GLY A 359 -1.82 17.20 -1.17
CA GLY A 359 -2.92 17.01 -2.11
C GLY A 359 -2.52 16.20 -3.35
N GLY A 360 -1.37 16.52 -3.95
CA GLY A 360 -0.85 15.82 -5.12
C GLY A 360 -0.53 14.34 -4.82
N VAL A 361 0.18 14.08 -3.72
CA VAL A 361 0.55 12.71 -3.32
C VAL A 361 -0.69 11.87 -2.97
N VAL A 362 -1.59 12.39 -2.13
CA VAL A 362 -2.81 11.67 -1.73
C VAL A 362 -3.74 11.46 -2.93
N GLY A 363 -3.91 12.48 -3.77
CA GLY A 363 -4.72 12.40 -4.99
C GLY A 363 -4.22 11.31 -5.94
N ALA A 364 -2.91 11.26 -6.21
CA ALA A 364 -2.33 10.25 -7.09
C ALA A 364 -2.50 8.81 -6.55
N LEU A 365 -2.29 8.61 -5.25
CA LEU A 365 -2.52 7.32 -4.59
C LEU A 365 -3.99 6.85 -4.70
N LEU A 366 -4.94 7.77 -4.54
CA LEU A 366 -6.36 7.47 -4.67
C LEU A 366 -6.76 7.15 -6.13
N VAL A 367 -6.19 7.85 -7.11
CA VAL A 367 -6.42 7.57 -8.54
C VAL A 367 -5.97 6.16 -8.90
N VAL A 368 -4.73 5.77 -8.55
CA VAL A 368 -4.22 4.43 -8.82
C VAL A 368 -5.07 3.36 -8.12
N ARG A 369 -5.52 3.63 -6.89
CA ARG A 369 -6.43 2.71 -6.20
C ARG A 369 -7.77 2.56 -6.93
N ARG A 370 -8.36 3.65 -7.42
CA ARG A 370 -9.60 3.60 -8.20
C ARG A 370 -9.43 2.78 -9.47
N LEU A 371 -8.36 3.01 -10.23
CA LEU A 371 -8.05 2.22 -11.43
C LEU A 371 -7.92 0.72 -11.12
N ARG A 372 -7.30 0.36 -9.98
CA ARG A 372 -7.22 -1.04 -9.52
C ARG A 372 -8.59 -1.63 -9.16
N ILE A 373 -9.54 -0.83 -8.68
CA ILE A 373 -10.89 -1.30 -8.32
C ILE A 373 -11.78 -1.40 -9.56
N SER A 374 -11.70 -0.46 -10.50
CA SER A 374 -12.50 -0.45 -11.73
C SER A 374 -12.01 -1.45 -12.79
N GLY A 375 -10.73 -1.78 -12.82
CA GLY A 375 -10.16 -2.82 -13.70
C GLY A 375 -10.35 -4.26 -13.18
N ARG A 376 -11.19 -4.45 -12.15
CA ARG A 376 -11.39 -5.71 -11.43
C ARG A 376 -12.85 -6.12 -11.48
#